data_AF-A0A2W6BCX2-F1
#
_entry.id   AF-A0A2W6BCX2-F1
#
_cell.length_a   1.000
_cell.length_b   1.000
_cell.length_c   1.000
_cell.angle_alpha   90.00
_cell.angle_beta   90.00
_cell.angle_gamma   90.00
#
_symmetry.space_group_name_H-M   'P 1'
#
loop_
_entity.id
_entity.type
_entity.pdbx_description
1 polymer ?
#
loop_
_entity_poly.entity_id
_entity_poly.type
_entity_poly.pdbx_seq_one_letter_code
_entity_poly.pdbx_strand_id
1 'polypeptide(L)'
;MRFAEFLRTTVLISAAAASALAAVTLAGVNGTGDDLVLPLAGGWWLIAAVIGVWLGRRAETSQPIASLLASARMQPTLPELNPGRTVLNRLWPLLLSTIGAGVLAFTLPQVPAVATGFAIIWALAWRHQAAAVTAIEERDGARFYIDRTSPLRAIRLVRTPGFRSNVFELNGASRRSRPARPRA
;
A
#
# COMPACT_ATOMS: atom_id res chain seq x y z
N MET A 1 -2.84 9.23 -8.30
CA MET A 1 -2.54 9.21 -6.83
C MET A 1 -1.05 8.97 -6.63
N ARG A 2 -0.50 9.31 -5.45
CA ARG A 2 0.90 9.00 -5.11
C ARG A 2 1.11 7.49 -4.96
N PHE A 3 2.27 6.98 -5.36
CA PHE A 3 2.57 5.55 -5.32
C PHE A 3 2.75 5.05 -3.88
N ALA A 4 3.39 5.81 -2.99
CA ALA A 4 3.49 5.44 -1.58
C ALA A 4 2.11 5.30 -0.90
N GLU A 5 1.18 6.21 -1.19
CA GLU A 5 -0.20 6.14 -0.67
C GLU A 5 -0.97 4.94 -1.24
N PHE A 6 -0.72 4.56 -2.48
CA PHE A 6 -1.28 3.34 -3.05
C PHE A 6 -0.80 2.08 -2.35
N LEU A 7 0.50 1.99 -2.06
CA LEU A 7 1.08 0.86 -1.33
C LEU A 7 0.49 0.77 0.07
N ARG A 8 0.37 1.90 0.77
CA ARG A 8 -0.30 1.97 2.08
C ARG A 8 -1.76 1.52 1.99
N THR A 9 -2.50 2.03 1.01
CA THR A 9 -3.91 1.67 0.78
C THR A 9 -4.06 0.17 0.49
N THR A 10 -3.15 -0.42 -0.30
CA THR A 10 -3.14 -1.85 -0.58
C THR A 10 -2.97 -2.67 0.70
N VAL A 11 -2.00 -2.31 1.55
CA VAL A 11 -1.78 -2.99 2.84
C VAL A 11 -3.02 -2.90 3.73
N LEU A 12 -3.62 -1.71 3.85
CA LEU A 12 -4.81 -1.51 4.68
C LEU A 12 -6.02 -2.29 4.15
N ILE A 13 -6.22 -2.33 2.82
CA ILE A 13 -7.29 -3.10 2.20
C ILE A 13 -7.07 -4.60 2.36
N SER A 14 -5.83 -5.10 2.23
CA SER A 14 -5.52 -6.50 2.51
C SER A 14 -5.78 -6.87 3.98
N ALA A 15 -5.43 -6.00 4.92
CA ALA A 15 -5.72 -6.20 6.34
C ALA A 15 -7.24 -6.18 6.63
N ALA A 16 -7.99 -5.28 5.98
CA ALA A 16 -9.44 -5.24 6.07
C ALA A 16 -10.09 -6.50 5.48
N ALA A 17 -9.61 -6.98 4.32
CA ALA A 17 -10.06 -8.22 3.71
C ALA A 17 -9.79 -9.43 4.62
N ALA A 18 -8.58 -9.52 5.21
CA ALA A 18 -8.27 -10.55 6.21
C ALA A 18 -9.25 -10.52 7.39
N SER A 19 -9.53 -9.32 7.92
CA SER A 19 -10.44 -9.15 9.05
C SER A 19 -11.88 -9.57 8.70
N ALA A 20 -12.36 -9.19 7.51
CA ALA A 20 -13.68 -9.57 7.03
C ALA A 20 -13.82 -11.08 6.83
N LEU A 21 -12.83 -11.73 6.21
CA LEU A 21 -12.84 -13.18 5.98
C LEU A 21 -12.69 -13.97 7.28
N ALA A 22 -11.92 -13.46 8.26
CA ALA A 22 -11.85 -14.02 9.60
C ALA A 22 -13.24 -13.99 10.27
N ALA A 23 -13.94 -12.85 10.20
CA ALA A 23 -15.30 -12.72 10.74
C ALA A 23 -16.28 -13.69 10.07
N VAL A 24 -16.22 -13.84 8.75
CA VAL A 24 -17.04 -14.82 8.01
C VAL A 24 -16.71 -16.25 8.44
N THR A 25 -15.43 -16.57 8.63
CA THR A 25 -14.99 -17.88 9.12
C THR A 25 -15.60 -18.17 10.50
N LEU A 26 -15.49 -17.22 11.44
CA LEU A 26 -16.06 -17.36 12.78
C LEU A 26 -17.59 -17.52 12.76
N ALA A 27 -18.28 -16.79 11.89
CA ALA A 27 -19.73 -16.92 11.74
C ALA A 27 -20.14 -18.29 11.18
N GLY A 28 -19.36 -18.87 10.26
CA GLY A 28 -19.65 -20.15 9.62
C GLY A 28 -19.45 -21.36 10.54
N VAL A 29 -18.47 -21.32 11.45
CA VAL A 29 -18.16 -22.43 12.38
C VAL A 29 -19.33 -22.71 13.32
N ASN A 30 -20.04 -21.67 13.78
CA ASN A 30 -21.19 -21.82 14.68
C ASN A 30 -22.35 -22.64 14.07
N GLY A 31 -22.40 -22.78 12.74
CA GLY A 31 -23.48 -23.51 12.04
C GLY A 31 -23.14 -24.94 11.64
N THR A 32 -21.87 -25.36 11.70
CA THR A 32 -21.42 -26.63 11.10
C THR A 32 -21.05 -27.73 12.10
N GLY A 33 -20.85 -27.40 13.38
CA GLY A 33 -20.51 -28.39 14.41
C GLY A 33 -19.13 -29.04 14.25
N ASP A 34 -18.29 -28.49 13.38
CA ASP A 34 -16.92 -28.98 13.11
C ASP A 34 -15.91 -28.17 13.95
N ASP A 35 -15.66 -28.67 15.16
CA ASP A 35 -14.79 -28.02 16.16
C ASP A 35 -13.32 -27.90 15.72
N LEU A 36 -12.90 -28.62 14.67
CA LEU A 36 -11.52 -28.60 14.19
C LEU A 36 -11.21 -27.42 13.28
N VAL A 37 -12.21 -26.80 12.65
CA VAL A 37 -11.98 -25.69 11.70
C VAL A 37 -11.34 -24.49 12.40
N LEU A 38 -11.83 -24.13 13.58
CA LEU A 38 -11.35 -22.96 14.32
C LEU A 38 -9.89 -23.06 14.80
N PRO A 39 -9.44 -24.14 15.48
CA PRO A 39 -8.04 -24.27 15.90
C PRO A 39 -7.10 -24.41 14.70
N LEU A 40 -7.50 -25.09 13.62
CA LEU A 40 -6.70 -25.19 12.40
C LEU A 40 -6.56 -23.83 11.70
N ALA A 41 -7.66 -23.07 11.61
CA ALA A 41 -7.65 -21.71 11.07
C ALA A 41 -6.73 -20.80 11.91
N GLY A 42 -6.87 -20.83 13.24
CA GLY A 42 -6.01 -20.08 14.15
C GLY A 42 -4.52 -20.42 13.98
N GLY A 43 -4.19 -21.71 13.91
CA GLY A 43 -2.83 -22.18 13.64
C GLY A 43 -2.30 -21.67 12.29
N TRP A 44 -3.10 -21.77 11.24
CA TRP A 44 -2.76 -21.25 9.91
C TRP A 44 -2.53 -19.74 9.92
N TRP A 45 -3.38 -18.96 10.60
CA TRP A 45 -3.26 -17.50 10.68
C TRP A 45 -2.00 -17.07 11.44
N LEU A 46 -1.62 -17.80 12.50
CA LEU A 46 -0.36 -17.58 13.21
C LEU A 46 0.85 -17.85 12.31
N ILE A 47 0.86 -18.98 11.59
CA ILE A 47 1.92 -19.32 10.63
C ILE A 47 2.01 -18.23 9.55
N ALA A 48 0.88 -17.85 8.97
CA ALA A 48 0.77 -16.76 8.00
C ALA A 48 1.32 -15.44 8.53
N ALA A 49 1.02 -15.09 9.78
CA ALA A 49 1.53 -13.89 10.42
C ALA A 49 3.06 -13.92 10.58
N VAL A 50 3.62 -15.04 11.04
CA VAL A 50 5.07 -15.24 11.16
C VAL A 50 5.75 -15.09 9.79
N ILE A 51 5.22 -15.76 8.77
CA ILE A 51 5.74 -15.69 7.40
C ILE A 51 5.69 -14.24 6.88
N GLY A 52 4.54 -13.57 7.03
CA GLY A 52 4.37 -12.19 6.58
C GLY A 52 5.30 -11.21 7.32
N VAL A 53 5.46 -11.37 8.64
CA VAL A 53 6.40 -10.58 9.44
C VAL A 53 7.83 -10.76 8.94
N TRP A 54 8.23 -12.02 8.76
CA TRP A 54 9.58 -12.40 8.32
C TRP A 54 9.90 -11.92 6.91
N LEU A 55 8.99 -12.06 5.95
CA LEU A 55 9.15 -11.55 4.59
C LEU A 55 9.23 -10.02 4.57
N GLY A 56 8.38 -9.35 5.34
CA GLY A 56 8.32 -7.89 5.39
C GLY A 56 9.41 -7.24 6.25
N ARG A 57 10.33 -8.00 6.88
CA ARG A 57 11.32 -7.44 7.82
C ARG A 57 12.29 -6.44 7.19
N ARG A 58 12.45 -6.44 5.88
CA ARG A 58 13.38 -5.55 5.17
C ARG A 58 12.74 -4.18 4.97
N ALA A 59 13.44 -3.12 5.41
CA ALA A 59 13.04 -1.72 5.20
C ALA A 59 13.42 -1.19 3.81
N GLU A 60 13.53 -2.08 2.82
CA GLU A 60 13.95 -1.78 1.46
C GLU A 60 12.81 -2.07 0.48
N THR A 61 12.78 -1.32 -0.62
CA THR A 61 11.86 -1.62 -1.71
C THR A 61 12.19 -2.97 -2.32
N SER A 62 11.17 -3.80 -2.59
CA SER A 62 11.37 -5.05 -3.33
C SER A 62 11.97 -4.80 -4.72
N GLN A 63 12.71 -5.77 -5.27
CA GLN A 63 13.34 -5.62 -6.59
C GLN A 63 12.35 -5.20 -7.69
N PRO A 64 11.11 -5.74 -7.77
CA PRO A 64 10.12 -5.26 -8.72
C PRO A 64 9.75 -3.78 -8.51
N ILE A 65 9.58 -3.34 -7.26
CA ILE A 65 9.29 -1.93 -6.96
C ILE A 65 10.47 -1.03 -7.32
N ALA A 66 11.70 -1.45 -7.02
CA ALA A 66 12.90 -0.72 -7.41
C ALA A 66 12.99 -0.55 -8.94
N SER A 67 12.73 -1.61 -9.71
CA SER A 67 12.68 -1.53 -11.17
C SER A 67 11.56 -0.62 -11.69
N LEU A 68 10.40 -0.63 -11.02
CA LEU A 68 9.27 0.22 -11.33
C LEU A 68 9.63 1.71 -11.15
N LEU A 69 10.27 2.06 -10.02
CA LEU A 69 10.74 3.40 -9.72
C LEU A 69 11.81 3.85 -10.71
N ALA A 70 12.75 2.98 -11.07
CA ALA A 70 13.80 3.27 -12.04
C ALA A 70 13.23 3.52 -13.45
N SER A 71 12.14 2.84 -13.81
CA SER A 71 11.44 3.03 -15.09
C SER A 71 10.50 4.25 -15.13
N ALA A 72 10.41 5.02 -14.05
CA ALA A 72 9.48 6.14 -13.96
C ALA A 72 9.85 7.27 -14.93
N ARG A 73 8.90 7.68 -15.77
CA ARG A 73 9.13 8.76 -16.74
C ARG A 73 9.06 10.13 -16.06
N MET A 74 10.00 11.01 -16.37
CA MET A 74 9.95 12.40 -15.89
C MET A 74 8.82 13.16 -16.60
N GLN A 75 7.97 13.85 -15.84
CA GLN A 75 6.96 14.74 -16.40
C GLN A 75 6.91 16.05 -15.60
N PRO A 76 6.90 17.23 -16.26
CA PRO A 76 6.89 18.53 -15.57
C PRO A 76 5.49 18.91 -15.07
N THR A 77 4.43 18.26 -15.56
CA THR A 77 3.05 18.52 -15.17
C THR A 77 2.53 17.44 -14.23
N LEU A 78 1.62 17.83 -13.33
CA LEU A 78 0.96 16.89 -12.44
C LEU A 78 -0.02 16.00 -13.23
N PRO A 79 0.04 14.66 -13.09
CA PRO A 79 -0.88 13.75 -13.74
C PRO A 79 -2.32 13.88 -13.19
N GLU A 80 -3.31 13.55 -14.01
CA GLU A 80 -4.71 13.48 -13.57
C GLU A 80 -4.90 12.47 -12.42
N LEU A 81 -5.43 12.95 -11.30
CA LEU A 81 -5.60 12.15 -10.08
C LEU A 81 -7.01 11.54 -10.03
N ASN A 82 -7.11 10.24 -10.33
CA ASN A 82 -8.34 9.46 -10.14
C ASN A 82 -8.12 8.33 -9.11
N PRO A 83 -7.93 8.64 -7.81
CA PRO A 83 -7.49 7.67 -6.80
C PRO A 83 -8.42 6.45 -6.69
N GLY A 84 -9.73 6.66 -6.62
CA GLY A 84 -10.70 5.57 -6.49
C GLY A 84 -10.66 4.59 -7.67
N ARG A 85 -10.61 5.10 -8.90
CA ARG A 85 -10.48 4.26 -10.11
C ARG A 85 -9.14 3.52 -10.14
N THR A 86 -8.05 4.15 -9.71
CA THR A 86 -6.76 3.48 -9.72
C THR A 86 -6.71 2.35 -8.69
N VAL A 87 -7.24 2.57 -7.48
CA VAL A 87 -7.36 1.52 -6.46
C VAL A 87 -8.22 0.38 -6.98
N LEU A 88 -9.41 0.66 -7.51
CA LEU A 88 -10.32 -0.37 -8.03
C LEU A 88 -9.69 -1.15 -9.20
N ASN A 89 -9.11 -0.47 -10.19
CA ASN A 89 -8.48 -1.12 -11.34
C ASN A 89 -7.27 -1.97 -11.00
N ARG A 90 -6.64 -1.74 -9.84
CA ARG A 90 -5.42 -2.45 -9.43
C ARG A 90 -5.69 -3.53 -8.39
N LEU A 91 -6.67 -3.31 -7.52
CA LEU A 91 -7.02 -4.24 -6.45
C LEU A 91 -8.28 -5.05 -6.75
N TRP A 92 -8.85 -4.96 -7.96
CA TRP A 92 -9.97 -5.81 -8.36
C TRP A 92 -9.72 -7.31 -8.16
N PRO A 93 -8.51 -7.89 -8.36
CA PRO A 93 -8.30 -9.32 -8.13
C PRO A 93 -8.44 -9.67 -6.65
N LEU A 94 -7.94 -8.80 -5.76
CA LEU A 94 -8.06 -8.95 -4.32
C LEU A 94 -9.54 -8.85 -3.90
N LEU A 95 -10.26 -7.85 -4.44
CA LEU A 95 -11.67 -7.65 -4.16
C LEU A 95 -12.50 -8.86 -4.63
N LEU A 96 -12.27 -9.33 -5.86
CA LEU A 96 -12.94 -10.51 -6.41
C LEU A 96 -12.63 -11.76 -5.59
N SER A 97 -11.36 -11.98 -5.21
CA SER A 97 -10.96 -13.11 -4.37
C SER A 97 -11.62 -13.05 -2.99
N THR A 98 -11.71 -11.87 -2.38
CA THR A 98 -12.33 -11.68 -1.06
C THR A 98 -13.82 -11.96 -1.13
N ILE A 99 -14.53 -11.39 -2.11
CA ILE A 99 -15.97 -11.66 -2.30
C ILE A 99 -16.20 -13.13 -2.62
N GLY A 100 -15.41 -13.71 -3.54
CA GLY A 100 -15.51 -15.11 -3.92
C GLY A 100 -15.32 -16.05 -2.72
N ALA A 101 -14.32 -15.80 -1.87
CA ALA A 101 -14.10 -16.58 -0.65
C ALA A 101 -15.25 -16.42 0.35
N GLY A 102 -15.81 -15.21 0.48
CA GLY A 102 -16.98 -14.95 1.31
C GLY A 102 -18.23 -15.68 0.81
N VAL A 103 -18.48 -15.70 -0.50
CA VAL A 103 -19.60 -16.45 -1.10
C VAL A 103 -19.40 -17.96 -0.95
N LEU A 104 -18.17 -18.45 -1.13
CA LEU A 104 -17.86 -19.86 -0.95
C LEU A 104 -17.99 -20.31 0.52
N ALA A 105 -18.00 -19.40 1.49
CA ALA A 105 -18.19 -19.74 2.90
C ALA A 105 -19.51 -20.48 3.17
N PHE A 106 -20.56 -20.23 2.37
CA PHE A 106 -21.86 -20.89 2.53
C PHE A 106 -21.83 -22.38 2.21
N THR A 107 -20.92 -22.82 1.34
CA THR A 107 -20.80 -24.23 0.94
C THR A 107 -19.53 -24.88 1.48
N LEU A 108 -18.47 -24.10 1.68
CA LEU A 108 -17.14 -24.53 2.07
C LEU A 108 -16.59 -23.57 3.15
N PRO A 109 -16.95 -23.76 4.44
CA PRO A 109 -16.57 -22.86 5.53
C PRO A 109 -15.05 -22.75 5.74
N GLN A 110 -14.28 -23.69 5.21
CA GLN A 110 -12.81 -23.72 5.26
C GLN A 110 -12.16 -22.71 4.29
N VAL A 111 -12.84 -22.34 3.19
CA VAL A 111 -12.30 -21.42 2.16
C VAL A 111 -11.99 -20.02 2.70
N PRO A 112 -12.91 -19.33 3.40
CA PRO A 112 -12.60 -18.01 3.98
C PRO A 112 -11.48 -18.10 5.02
N ALA A 113 -11.35 -19.21 5.75
CA ALA A 113 -10.28 -19.43 6.72
C ALA A 113 -8.90 -19.44 6.06
N VAL A 114 -8.77 -20.19 4.96
CA VAL A 114 -7.53 -20.26 4.18
C VAL A 114 -7.20 -18.91 3.53
N ALA A 115 -8.20 -18.29 2.90
CA ALA A 115 -8.07 -16.99 2.23
C ALA A 115 -7.62 -15.87 3.19
N THR A 116 -8.12 -15.90 4.44
CA THR A 116 -7.69 -14.99 5.51
C THR A 116 -6.18 -15.06 5.72
N GLY A 117 -5.59 -16.25 5.82
CA GLY A 117 -4.15 -16.41 6.02
C GLY A 117 -3.32 -15.81 4.88
N PHE A 118 -3.75 -15.98 3.62
CA PHE A 118 -3.08 -15.34 2.49
C PHE A 118 -3.14 -13.82 2.55
N ALA A 119 -4.29 -13.25 2.93
CA ALA A 119 -4.45 -11.82 3.10
C ALA A 119 -3.55 -11.28 4.24
N ILE A 120 -3.40 -12.03 5.34
CA ILE A 120 -2.46 -11.72 6.44
C ILE A 120 -1.01 -11.69 5.94
N ILE A 121 -0.58 -12.73 5.21
CA ILE A 121 0.79 -12.80 4.65
C ILE A 121 1.06 -11.55 3.81
N TRP A 122 0.14 -11.21 2.90
CA TRP A 122 0.34 -10.11 1.95
C TRP A 122 0.39 -8.75 2.65
N ALA A 123 -0.55 -8.51 3.58
CA ALA A 123 -0.60 -7.27 4.35
C ALA A 123 0.71 -7.05 5.14
N LEU A 124 1.20 -8.10 5.82
CA LEU A 124 2.39 -7.99 6.65
C LEU A 124 3.69 -7.96 5.83
N ALA A 125 3.76 -8.73 4.73
CA ALA A 125 4.93 -8.76 3.86
C ALA A 125 5.21 -7.39 3.23
N TRP A 126 4.17 -6.62 2.92
CA TRP A 126 4.29 -5.34 2.21
C TRP A 126 4.25 -4.10 3.13
N ARG A 127 4.14 -4.28 4.45
CA ARG A 127 3.92 -3.19 5.43
C ARG A 127 4.96 -2.07 5.39
N HIS A 128 6.21 -2.37 5.03
CA HIS A 128 7.30 -1.38 4.97
C HIS A 128 7.53 -0.77 3.58
N GLN A 129 6.87 -1.26 2.53
CA GLN A 129 7.13 -0.81 1.15
C GLN A 129 6.76 0.66 0.94
N ALA A 130 5.64 1.12 1.52
CA ALA A 130 5.24 2.52 1.44
C ALA A 130 6.29 3.45 2.08
N ALA A 131 6.78 3.10 3.27
CA ALA A 131 7.81 3.87 3.97
C ALA A 131 9.14 3.90 3.21
N ALA A 132 9.56 2.76 2.63
CA ALA A 132 10.76 2.67 1.82
C ALA A 132 10.69 3.58 0.57
N VAL A 133 9.54 3.61 -0.12
CA VAL A 133 9.32 4.53 -1.25
C VAL A 133 9.36 5.98 -0.79
N THR A 134 8.72 6.31 0.34
CA THR A 134 8.74 7.68 0.88
C THR A 134 10.17 8.13 1.20
N ALA A 135 11.02 7.26 1.77
CA ALA A 135 12.42 7.58 2.02
C ALA A 135 13.19 7.88 0.72
N ILE A 136 12.92 7.13 -0.36
CA ILE A 136 13.51 7.39 -1.69
C ILE A 136 13.01 8.72 -2.26
N GLU A 137 11.72 9.01 -2.15
CA GLU A 137 11.13 10.28 -2.59
C GLU A 137 11.77 11.49 -1.88
N GLU A 138 11.97 11.38 -0.57
CA GLU A 138 12.59 12.41 0.26
C GLU A 138 14.07 12.61 -0.08
N ARG A 139 14.82 11.51 -0.25
CA ARG A 139 16.24 11.54 -0.65
C ARG A 139 16.43 12.14 -2.05
N ASP A 140 15.58 11.75 -2.99
CA ASP A 140 15.74 12.09 -4.41
C ASP A 140 15.00 13.39 -4.79
N GLY A 141 14.33 14.05 -3.83
CA GLY A 141 13.57 15.28 -4.03
C GLY A 141 12.48 15.16 -5.10
N ALA A 142 11.91 13.96 -5.27
CA ALA A 142 10.98 13.64 -6.33
C ALA A 142 9.75 12.94 -5.77
N ARG A 143 8.63 13.06 -6.47
CA ARG A 143 7.40 12.35 -6.11
C ARG A 143 7.01 11.40 -7.23
N PHE A 144 6.58 10.19 -6.85
CA PHE A 144 6.13 9.19 -7.81
C PHE A 144 4.61 9.12 -7.81
N TYR A 145 4.03 9.33 -9.00
CA TYR A 145 2.61 9.25 -9.26
C TYR A 145 2.31 8.07 -10.17
N ILE A 146 1.18 7.41 -9.92
CA ILE A 146 0.72 6.32 -10.80
C ILE A 146 0.11 6.91 -12.06
N ASP A 147 0.61 6.46 -13.21
CA ASP A 147 0.10 6.84 -14.52
C ASP A 147 -1.23 6.12 -14.83
N ARG A 148 -2.07 6.76 -15.66
CA ARG A 148 -3.33 6.19 -16.09
C ARG A 148 -3.04 5.00 -17.01
N THR A 149 -3.35 3.82 -16.49
CA THR A 149 -3.10 2.55 -17.16
C THR A 149 -4.34 1.66 -17.03
N SER A 150 -4.59 0.80 -18.03
CA SER A 150 -5.73 -0.12 -18.00
C SER A 150 -5.55 -1.19 -16.92
N PRO A 151 -6.65 -1.82 -16.43
CA PRO A 151 -6.60 -2.81 -15.34
C PRO A 151 -5.65 -3.98 -15.61
N LEU A 152 -5.54 -4.40 -16.87
CA LEU A 152 -4.72 -5.54 -17.29
C LEU A 152 -3.29 -5.17 -17.68
N ARG A 153 -2.97 -3.88 -17.87
CA ARG A 153 -1.60 -3.45 -18.18
C ARG A 153 -0.80 -3.28 -16.90
N ALA A 154 0.50 -3.54 -16.97
CA ALA A 154 1.42 -3.26 -15.88
C ALA A 154 1.31 -1.80 -15.40
N ILE A 155 1.47 -1.61 -14.09
CA ILE A 155 1.48 -0.27 -13.50
C ILE A 155 2.68 0.51 -14.04
N ARG A 156 2.50 1.80 -14.27
CA ARG A 156 3.56 2.71 -14.70
C ARG A 156 3.60 3.92 -13.79
N LEU A 157 4.79 4.45 -13.58
CA LEU A 157 5.02 5.59 -12.72
C LEU A 157 5.48 6.80 -13.53
N VAL A 158 5.05 7.96 -13.06
CA VAL A 158 5.52 9.27 -13.48
C VAL A 158 6.27 9.89 -12.31
N ARG A 159 7.47 10.39 -12.58
CA ARG A 159 8.29 11.14 -11.63
C ARG A 159 8.07 12.62 -11.87
N THR A 160 7.58 13.33 -10.87
CA THR A 160 7.47 14.79 -10.89
C THR A 160 8.49 15.39 -9.91
N PRO A 161 9.03 16.59 -10.18
CA PRO A 161 9.83 17.31 -9.19
C PRO A 161 9.05 17.43 -7.88
N GLY A 162 9.66 17.08 -6.76
CA GLY A 162 9.09 17.42 -5.47
C GLY A 162 9.15 18.93 -5.32
N PHE A 163 8.01 19.58 -5.04
CA PHE A 163 8.08 20.94 -4.50
C PHE A 163 8.88 20.86 -3.21
N ARG A 164 10.13 21.33 -3.23
CA ARG A 164 10.84 21.66 -1.99
C ARG A 164 9.96 22.70 -1.32
N SER A 165 9.46 22.38 -0.15
CA SER A 165 8.75 23.34 0.68
C SER A 165 9.76 24.37 1.17
N ASN A 166 10.13 25.33 0.31
CA ASN A 166 10.69 26.62 0.72
C ASN A 166 9.58 27.47 1.36
N VAL A 167 8.72 26.87 2.19
CA VAL A 167 7.69 27.58 2.97
C VAL A 167 8.36 28.60 3.91
N PHE A 168 9.65 28.38 4.24
CA PHE A 168 10.46 29.32 5.01
C PHE A 168 10.87 30.59 4.22
N GLU A 169 10.81 30.58 2.89
CA GLU A 169 11.26 31.70 2.05
C GLU A 169 10.11 32.63 1.62
N LEU A 170 8.85 32.21 1.80
CA LEU A 170 7.64 32.98 1.49
C LEU A 170 7.04 33.72 2.69
N ASN A 171 7.50 33.45 3.92
CA ASN A 171 7.23 34.31 5.08
C ASN A 171 8.29 35.41 5.14
N GLY A 172 7.98 36.57 4.55
CA GLY A 172 8.86 37.74 4.41
C GLY A 172 9.32 38.40 5.73
N ALA A 173 10.05 37.66 6.57
CA ALA A 173 10.62 38.13 7.82
C ALA A 173 12.15 38.10 7.79
N SER A 174 12.75 38.90 6.91
CA SER A 174 13.99 39.64 7.22
C SER A 174 14.28 40.73 6.19
N ARG A 175 13.37 41.70 6.10
CA ARG A 175 13.82 43.09 5.96
C ARG A 175 14.66 43.41 7.21
N ARG A 176 15.96 43.59 7.05
CA ARG A 176 16.66 44.73 7.65
C ARG A 176 17.87 45.07 6.77
N SER A 177 17.64 46.10 5.97
CA SER A 177 18.62 46.88 5.25
C SER A 177 19.84 47.16 6.13
N ARG A 178 21.02 46.80 5.62
CA ARG A 178 22.31 47.17 6.19
C ARG A 178 22.49 48.68 5.95
N PRO A 179 22.58 49.55 6.97
CA PRO A 179 22.89 50.95 6.71
C PRO A 179 24.37 51.04 6.30
N ALA A 180 24.62 51.79 5.22
CA ALA A 180 25.97 52.14 4.78
C ALA A 180 26.69 52.91 5.89
N ARG A 181 27.91 52.47 6.22
CA ARG A 181 28.79 53.11 7.19
C ARG A 181 29.41 54.35 6.52
N PRO A 182 29.31 55.58 7.07
CA PRO A 182 30.04 56.71 6.53
C PRO A 182 31.53 56.50 6.79
N ARG A 183 32.35 56.69 5.75
CA ARG A 183 33.80 56.79 5.87
C ARG A 183 34.12 58.16 6.48
N ALA A 184 34.87 58.16 7.57
CA ALA A 184 35.65 59.31 8.03
C ALA A 184 37.07 59.17 7.46
#